data_AF-A0A7C5GV16-F1
#
_entry.id   AF-A0A7C5GV16-F1
#
_cell.length_a   1.000
_cell.length_b   1.000
_cell.length_c   1.000
_cell.angle_alpha   90.00
_cell.angle_beta   90.00
_cell.angle_gamma   90.00
#
_symmetry.space_group_name_H-M   'P 1'
#
loop_
_entity.id
_entity.type
_entity.pdbx_description
1 polymer ?
#
loop_
_entity_poly.entity_id
_entity_poly.type
_entity_poly.pdbx_seq_one_letter_code
_entity_poly.pdbx_strand_id
1 'polypeptide(L)'
;MTLDVLMSTSKLGIPIDGKLKRAVDALFRARSPDGVWRRTFTRSKTWDVEITSKALLTLDDYINELMRVRTLDLISKWLSSCIITRSCDQPWALGWAIRVLYENNLLNEKQLNEAINMLIGLQSNSGYWGIFEENLELTFDNLMNLLAIKDHEKSLMNEISRIANVKARIVSVINELYSDMVDYLKEDLVNLTKRNTVRETNVFRNAFIWAVERSLFRKQDPRPLIELFNNYTEEYKPKTLYDHAYTIARYVLDKVAEVSNRHVALGWLLRYFKLNLWRSAPLLVIEKAIAAFPNSNQKLCDTYMFALSIALNIPKEHIRKIPCPVDRNLIEILRKLGLITTPIMIAIKNYNKVRNEVQMLAKELFPNSPFKLYALSMIPRRWCRGPTPCVKPSRKGYNLCPFHDLCPYFKGDSIGVS
;
A
#
# COMPACT_ATOMS: atom_id res chain seq x y z
N MET A 1 8.39 -17.31 25.16
CA MET A 1 9.27 -18.45 24.84
C MET A 1 8.91 -19.72 25.62
N THR A 2 9.04 -19.80 26.95
CA THR A 2 8.74 -21.05 27.70
C THR A 2 7.30 -21.53 27.52
N LEU A 3 6.33 -20.62 27.58
CA LEU A 3 4.92 -20.94 27.28
C LEU A 3 4.71 -21.38 25.83
N ASP A 4 5.36 -20.74 24.87
CA ASP A 4 5.22 -21.10 23.45
C ASP A 4 5.79 -22.50 23.16
N VAL A 5 6.89 -22.87 23.82
CA VAL A 5 7.45 -24.23 23.79
C VAL A 5 6.46 -25.22 24.39
N LEU A 6 5.89 -24.92 25.57
CA LEU A 6 4.90 -25.78 26.23
C LEU A 6 3.63 -25.99 25.40
N MET A 7 3.10 -24.91 24.83
CA MET A 7 1.94 -24.93 23.94
C MET A 7 2.22 -25.76 22.68
N SER A 8 3.43 -25.66 22.12
CA SER A 8 3.86 -26.46 20.98
C SER A 8 4.00 -27.94 21.33
N THR A 9 4.61 -28.28 22.48
CA THR A 9 4.73 -29.67 22.94
C THR A 9 3.38 -30.31 23.21
N SER A 10 2.45 -29.57 23.82
CA SER A 10 1.07 -30.03 24.06
C SER A 10 0.34 -30.33 22.75
N LYS A 11 0.42 -29.42 21.76
CA LYS A 11 -0.18 -29.62 20.43
C LYS A 11 0.41 -30.80 19.65
N LEU A 12 1.68 -31.13 19.88
CA LEU A 12 2.36 -32.26 19.26
C LEU A 12 2.08 -33.59 19.97
N GLY A 13 1.27 -33.59 21.04
CA GLY A 13 0.98 -34.79 21.84
C GLY A 13 2.20 -35.31 22.61
N ILE A 14 3.22 -34.46 22.82
CA ILE A 14 4.42 -34.84 23.56
C ILE A 14 4.07 -34.82 25.05
N PRO A 15 4.16 -35.96 25.77
CA PRO A 15 3.80 -36.01 27.18
C PRO A 15 4.75 -35.14 28.02
N ILE A 16 4.19 -34.53 29.06
CA ILE A 16 4.96 -33.71 30.01
C ILE A 16 5.85 -34.64 30.86
N ASP A 17 7.13 -34.69 30.50
CA ASP A 17 8.15 -35.46 31.20
C ASP A 17 8.72 -34.72 32.43
N GLY A 18 9.71 -35.32 33.11
CA GLY A 18 10.34 -34.73 34.29
C GLY A 18 11.08 -33.40 34.06
N LYS A 19 11.41 -33.02 32.81
CA LYS A 19 12.01 -31.71 32.48
C LYS A 19 10.91 -30.67 32.19
N LEU A 20 9.88 -31.05 31.43
CA LEU A 20 8.72 -30.20 31.16
C LEU A 20 7.96 -29.87 32.45
N LYS A 21 7.82 -30.84 33.37
CA LYS A 21 7.20 -30.62 34.68
C LYS A 21 7.92 -29.56 35.51
N ARG A 22 9.26 -29.54 35.50
CA ARG A 22 10.04 -28.48 36.17
C ARG A 22 9.82 -27.11 35.53
N ALA A 23 9.64 -27.04 34.23
CA ALA A 23 9.33 -25.79 33.53
C ALA A 23 7.93 -25.28 33.88
N VAL A 24 6.94 -26.17 33.98
CA VAL A 24 5.59 -25.88 34.48
C VAL A 24 5.66 -25.36 35.92
N ASP A 25 6.36 -26.05 36.81
CA ASP A 25 6.53 -25.63 38.22
C ASP A 25 7.21 -24.25 38.33
N ALA A 26 8.22 -23.98 37.50
CA ALA A 26 8.90 -22.69 37.45
C ALA A 26 7.96 -21.56 36.99
N LEU A 27 7.09 -21.83 36.01
CA LEU A 27 6.05 -20.87 35.58
C LEU A 27 5.05 -20.61 36.69
N PHE A 28 4.62 -21.62 37.44
CA PHE A 28 3.72 -21.43 38.58
C PHE A 28 4.34 -20.60 39.70
N ARG A 29 5.65 -20.75 39.95
CA ARG A 29 6.37 -19.92 40.93
C ARG A 29 6.47 -18.44 40.51
N ALA A 30 6.41 -18.16 39.21
CA ALA A 30 6.46 -16.79 38.68
C ALA A 30 5.09 -16.10 38.68
N ARG A 31 4.01 -16.82 39.02
CA ARG A 31 2.65 -16.29 39.11
C ARG A 31 2.44 -15.53 40.42
N SER A 32 1.73 -14.40 40.38
CA SER A 32 1.37 -13.66 41.58
C SER A 32 0.10 -14.21 42.27
N PRO A 33 -0.17 -13.83 43.54
CA PRO A 33 -1.28 -14.41 44.34
C PRO A 33 -2.68 -14.18 43.77
N ASP A 34 -2.83 -13.15 42.94
CA ASP A 34 -4.01 -12.77 42.16
C ASP A 34 -4.18 -13.61 40.88
N GLY A 35 -3.25 -14.52 40.57
CA GLY A 35 -3.37 -15.49 39.48
C GLY A 35 -2.74 -15.04 38.16
N VAL A 36 -2.12 -13.86 38.12
CA VAL A 36 -1.58 -13.26 36.90
C VAL A 36 -0.07 -13.51 36.73
N TRP A 37 0.40 -13.47 35.49
CA TRP A 37 1.82 -13.56 35.16
C TRP A 37 2.39 -12.21 34.72
N ARG A 38 3.72 -12.09 34.82
CA ARG A 38 4.47 -10.87 34.48
C ARG A 38 5.60 -11.22 33.50
N ARG A 39 5.87 -10.34 32.53
CA ARG A 39 6.81 -10.57 31.42
C ARG A 39 8.26 -10.82 31.84
N THR A 40 8.65 -10.34 33.01
CA THR A 40 10.03 -10.39 33.52
C THR A 40 10.03 -10.64 35.02
N PHE A 41 11.07 -11.32 35.53
CA PHE A 41 11.39 -11.40 36.96
C PHE A 41 11.69 -10.03 37.61
N THR A 42 11.58 -8.93 36.84
CA THR A 42 11.73 -7.57 37.35
C THR A 42 10.44 -7.13 38.04
N ARG A 43 10.61 -6.28 39.07
CA ARG A 43 9.56 -5.76 39.96
C ARG A 43 8.53 -4.82 39.28
N SER A 44 8.18 -5.05 38.02
CA SER A 44 7.04 -4.38 37.41
C SER A 44 5.77 -4.72 38.21
N LYS A 45 4.98 -3.69 38.53
CA LYS A 45 3.68 -3.85 39.19
C LYS A 45 2.57 -4.23 38.20
N THR A 46 2.80 -4.09 36.89
CA THR A 46 1.78 -4.35 35.88
C THR A 46 1.82 -5.82 35.45
N TRP A 47 0.64 -6.45 35.47
CA TRP A 47 0.42 -7.79 34.92
C TRP A 47 0.48 -7.79 33.39
N ASP A 48 0.84 -8.94 32.83
CA ASP A 48 0.95 -9.15 31.38
C ASP A 48 -0.25 -9.98 30.91
N VAL A 49 -1.18 -9.34 30.19
CA VAL A 49 -2.43 -9.97 29.75
C VAL A 49 -2.16 -11.04 28.70
N GLU A 50 -1.15 -10.85 27.84
CA GLU A 50 -0.77 -11.80 26.80
C GLU A 50 -0.28 -13.10 27.45
N ILE A 51 0.69 -12.99 28.36
CA ILE A 51 1.28 -14.14 29.05
C ILE A 51 0.24 -14.83 29.93
N THR A 52 -0.58 -14.06 30.64
CA THR A 52 -1.62 -14.61 31.51
C THR A 52 -2.66 -15.40 30.70
N SER A 53 -3.10 -14.86 29.57
CA SER A 53 -4.04 -15.53 28.66
C SER A 53 -3.43 -16.79 28.04
N LYS A 54 -2.18 -16.71 27.56
CA LYS A 54 -1.43 -17.87 27.03
C LYS A 54 -1.25 -18.96 28.09
N ALA A 55 -0.95 -18.58 29.33
CA ALA A 55 -0.76 -19.52 30.44
C ALA A 55 -2.06 -20.27 30.76
N LEU A 56 -3.20 -19.57 30.83
CA LEU A 56 -4.51 -20.22 31.02
C LEU A 56 -4.82 -21.21 29.89
N LEU A 57 -4.61 -20.82 28.63
CA LEU A 57 -4.84 -21.70 27.48
C LEU A 57 -3.93 -22.94 27.44
N THR A 58 -2.74 -22.86 28.06
CA THR A 58 -1.71 -23.91 27.94
C THR A 58 -1.64 -24.80 29.17
N LEU A 59 -1.94 -24.26 30.35
CA LEU A 59 -1.73 -24.91 31.65
C LEU A 59 -3.04 -25.17 32.40
N ASP A 60 -4.19 -25.12 31.72
CA ASP A 60 -5.52 -25.17 32.35
C ASP A 60 -5.65 -26.34 33.33
N ASP A 61 -5.25 -27.54 32.90
CA ASP A 61 -5.28 -28.77 33.69
C ASP A 61 -4.44 -28.74 34.98
N TYR A 62 -3.49 -27.79 35.08
CA TYR A 62 -2.57 -27.64 36.21
C TYR A 62 -2.95 -26.47 37.13
N ILE A 63 -3.91 -25.64 36.72
CA ILE A 63 -4.37 -24.49 37.49
C ILE A 63 -5.55 -24.92 38.36
N ASN A 64 -5.51 -24.62 39.66
CA ASN A 64 -6.67 -24.88 40.51
C ASN A 64 -7.88 -24.00 40.09
N GLU A 65 -9.09 -24.53 40.24
CA GLU A 65 -10.31 -23.89 39.73
C GLU A 65 -10.54 -22.49 40.30
N LEU A 66 -10.28 -22.29 41.60
CA LEU A 66 -10.43 -20.98 42.25
C LEU A 66 -9.54 -19.91 41.59
N MET A 67 -8.29 -20.25 41.29
CA MET A 67 -7.34 -19.34 40.67
C MET A 67 -7.68 -19.10 39.20
N ARG A 68 -8.13 -20.15 38.50
CA ARG A 68 -8.61 -20.06 37.12
C ARG A 68 -9.73 -19.04 37.00
N VAL A 69 -10.78 -19.17 37.83
CA VAL A 69 -11.93 -18.23 37.87
C VAL A 69 -11.49 -16.79 38.16
N ARG A 70 -10.62 -16.58 39.16
CA ARG A 70 -10.11 -15.24 39.48
C ARG A 70 -9.34 -14.60 38.33
N THR A 71 -8.49 -15.39 37.67
CA THR A 71 -7.68 -14.91 36.55
C THR A 71 -8.55 -14.55 35.34
N LEU A 72 -9.54 -15.39 35.04
CA LEU A 72 -10.52 -15.13 33.98
C LEU A 72 -11.37 -13.88 34.26
N ASP A 73 -11.79 -13.65 35.51
CA ASP A 73 -12.50 -12.43 35.92
C ASP A 73 -11.66 -11.16 35.68
N LEU A 74 -10.36 -11.19 35.98
CA LEU A 74 -9.45 -10.08 35.70
C LEU A 74 -9.34 -9.79 34.19
N ILE A 75 -9.19 -10.83 33.36
CA ILE A 75 -9.13 -10.68 31.89
C ILE A 75 -10.47 -10.16 31.35
N SER A 76 -11.59 -10.64 31.88
CA SER A 76 -12.94 -10.19 31.50
C SER A 76 -13.17 -8.71 31.81
N LYS A 77 -12.77 -8.25 33.00
CA LYS A 77 -12.83 -6.84 33.39
C LYS A 77 -11.94 -5.97 32.52
N TRP A 78 -10.74 -6.44 32.21
CA TRP A 78 -9.82 -5.75 31.31
C TRP A 78 -10.40 -5.60 29.89
N LEU A 79 -10.92 -6.69 29.31
CA LEU A 79 -11.52 -6.65 27.97
C LEU A 79 -12.75 -5.74 27.94
N SER A 80 -13.60 -5.81 28.97
CA SER A 80 -14.77 -4.95 29.09
C SER A 80 -14.38 -3.47 29.14
N SER A 81 -13.34 -3.12 29.90
CA SER A 81 -12.79 -1.77 29.94
C SER A 81 -12.28 -1.33 28.56
N CYS A 82 -11.62 -2.21 27.83
CA CYS A 82 -11.14 -1.91 26.48
C CYS A 82 -12.30 -1.63 25.51
N ILE A 83 -13.35 -2.46 25.54
CA ILE A 83 -14.54 -2.28 24.70
C ILE A 83 -15.24 -0.96 25.00
N ILE A 84 -15.45 -0.64 26.29
CA ILE A 84 -16.13 0.59 26.74
C ILE A 84 -15.33 1.83 26.32
N THR A 85 -14.02 1.83 26.54
CA THR A 85 -13.16 2.98 26.24
C THR A 85 -12.76 3.07 24.77
N ARG A 86 -13.00 2.01 23.98
CA ARG A 86 -12.48 1.84 22.61
C ARG A 86 -10.95 1.99 22.54
N SER A 87 -10.26 1.70 23.64
CA SER A 87 -8.81 1.85 23.78
C SER A 87 -8.21 0.65 24.51
N CYS A 88 -6.98 0.29 24.20
CA CYS A 88 -6.31 -0.86 24.82
C CYS A 88 -4.90 -0.44 25.24
N ASP A 89 -4.55 -0.72 26.50
CA ASP A 89 -3.21 -0.46 27.05
C ASP A 89 -2.20 -1.55 26.65
N GLN A 90 -2.67 -2.76 26.34
CA GLN A 90 -1.89 -3.89 25.82
C GLN A 90 -2.49 -4.43 24.52
N PRO A 91 -2.49 -3.66 23.41
CA PRO A 91 -3.16 -4.05 22.16
C PRO A 91 -2.66 -5.36 21.56
N TRP A 92 -1.39 -5.74 21.82
CA TRP A 92 -0.81 -7.01 21.39
C TRP A 92 -1.41 -8.23 22.10
N ALA A 93 -2.02 -8.05 23.28
CA ALA A 93 -2.62 -9.12 24.07
C ALA A 93 -4.08 -9.40 23.69
N LEU A 94 -4.72 -8.50 22.90
CA LEU A 94 -6.16 -8.50 22.69
C LEU A 94 -6.67 -9.80 22.06
N GLY A 95 -6.00 -10.32 21.02
CA GLY A 95 -6.38 -11.59 20.39
C GLY A 95 -6.36 -12.78 21.36
N TRP A 96 -5.35 -12.85 22.24
CA TRP A 96 -5.22 -13.90 23.25
C TRP A 96 -6.30 -13.80 24.34
N ALA A 97 -6.60 -12.59 24.80
CA ALA A 97 -7.64 -12.34 25.80
C ALA A 97 -9.04 -12.70 25.28
N ILE A 98 -9.36 -12.34 24.04
CA ILE A 98 -10.64 -12.70 23.40
C ILE A 98 -10.78 -14.22 23.34
N ARG A 99 -9.73 -14.90 22.85
CA ARG A 99 -9.74 -16.35 22.70
C ARG A 99 -9.92 -17.09 24.03
N VAL A 100 -9.16 -16.73 25.07
CA VAL A 100 -9.24 -17.44 26.36
C VAL A 100 -10.62 -17.26 27.01
N LEU A 101 -11.23 -16.07 26.91
CA LEU A 101 -12.57 -15.85 27.44
C LEU A 101 -13.64 -16.57 26.60
N TYR A 102 -13.46 -16.64 25.29
CA TYR A 102 -14.36 -17.40 24.40
C TYR A 102 -14.32 -18.90 24.69
N GLU A 103 -13.14 -19.52 24.77
CA GLU A 103 -13.00 -20.96 25.06
C GLU A 103 -13.55 -21.33 26.46
N ASN A 104 -13.67 -20.34 27.35
CA ASN A 104 -14.27 -20.49 28.69
C ASN A 104 -15.77 -20.09 28.77
N ASN A 105 -16.42 -19.78 27.63
CA ASN A 105 -17.83 -19.36 27.57
C ASN A 105 -18.15 -18.10 28.41
N LEU A 106 -17.20 -17.17 28.52
CA LEU A 106 -17.34 -15.93 29.31
C LEU A 106 -17.69 -14.70 28.49
N LEU A 107 -17.88 -14.84 27.18
CA LEU A 107 -18.29 -13.76 26.29
C LEU A 107 -19.66 -14.07 25.69
N ASN A 108 -20.60 -13.13 25.82
CA ASN A 108 -21.81 -13.19 25.01
C ASN A 108 -21.53 -12.73 23.56
N GLU A 109 -22.45 -13.04 22.65
CA GLU A 109 -22.30 -12.75 21.20
C GLU A 109 -22.02 -11.27 20.92
N LYS A 110 -22.66 -10.36 21.66
CA LYS A 110 -22.45 -8.92 21.49
C LYS A 110 -21.03 -8.51 21.89
N GLN A 111 -20.58 -8.91 23.08
CA GLN A 111 -19.24 -8.61 23.59
C GLN A 111 -18.15 -9.20 22.70
N LEU A 112 -18.35 -10.43 22.23
CA LEU A 112 -17.42 -11.10 21.32
C LEU A 112 -17.30 -10.35 19.99
N ASN A 113 -18.42 -9.96 19.38
CA ASN A 113 -18.41 -9.17 18.15
C ASN A 113 -17.75 -7.79 18.34
N GLU A 114 -18.04 -7.11 19.45
CA GLU A 114 -17.41 -5.81 19.76
C GLU A 114 -15.88 -5.94 19.94
N ALA A 115 -15.43 -7.00 20.61
CA ALA A 115 -14.01 -7.28 20.81
C ALA A 115 -13.29 -7.64 19.50
N ILE A 116 -13.89 -8.49 18.66
CA ILE A 116 -13.34 -8.85 17.34
C ILE A 116 -13.26 -7.61 16.44
N ASN A 117 -14.30 -6.79 16.41
CA ASN A 117 -14.28 -5.54 15.65
C ASN A 117 -13.19 -4.58 16.13
N MET A 118 -12.96 -4.53 17.45
CA MET A 118 -11.86 -3.76 18.02
C MET A 118 -10.50 -4.32 17.60
N LEU A 119 -10.32 -5.64 17.61
CA LEU A 119 -9.09 -6.29 17.15
C LEU A 119 -8.83 -6.00 15.67
N ILE A 120 -9.83 -6.17 14.80
CA ILE A 120 -9.73 -5.89 13.36
C ILE A 120 -9.48 -4.40 13.12
N GLY A 121 -10.08 -3.51 13.92
CA GLY A 121 -9.85 -2.08 13.84
C GLY A 121 -8.42 -1.64 14.17
N LEU A 122 -7.62 -2.49 14.83
CA LEU A 122 -6.19 -2.25 15.05
C LEU A 122 -5.30 -2.67 13.87
N GLN A 123 -5.87 -3.25 12.81
CA GLN A 123 -5.12 -3.65 11.62
C GLN A 123 -4.74 -2.42 10.79
N SER A 124 -3.51 -2.39 10.27
CA SER A 124 -3.06 -1.38 9.33
C SER A 124 -3.78 -1.53 7.98
N ASN A 125 -3.73 -0.48 7.15
CA ASN A 125 -4.32 -0.50 5.81
C ASN A 125 -3.66 -1.54 4.87
N SER A 126 -2.44 -1.97 5.17
CA SER A 126 -1.72 -3.05 4.48
C SER A 126 -2.13 -4.44 4.96
N GLY A 127 -3.00 -4.55 5.96
CA GLY A 127 -3.50 -5.81 6.49
C GLY A 127 -2.65 -6.44 7.61
N TYR A 128 -1.67 -5.71 8.16
CA TYR A 128 -0.83 -6.21 9.24
C TYR A 128 -1.25 -5.63 10.60
N TRP A 129 -1.07 -6.39 11.68
CA TRP A 129 -1.16 -5.85 13.03
C TRP A 129 0.20 -5.35 13.51
N GLY A 130 0.19 -4.22 14.21
CA GLY A 130 1.41 -3.58 14.69
C GLY A 130 1.09 -2.35 15.53
N ILE A 131 1.88 -2.09 16.58
CA ILE A 131 1.66 -0.93 17.49
C ILE A 131 2.29 0.32 16.90
N PHE A 132 3.55 0.20 16.48
CA PHE A 132 4.34 1.30 15.90
C PHE A 132 4.67 1.03 14.44
N GLU A 133 4.89 -0.24 14.10
CA GLU A 133 5.24 -0.75 12.77
C GLU A 133 4.56 -2.09 12.55
N GLU A 134 4.41 -2.50 11.28
CA GLU A 134 3.86 -3.80 10.89
C GLU A 134 4.64 -4.93 11.58
N ASN A 135 3.93 -5.81 12.28
CA ASN A 135 4.53 -6.93 13.01
C ASN A 135 3.94 -8.25 12.51
N LEU A 136 4.77 -9.03 11.81
CA LEU A 136 4.38 -10.33 11.26
C LEU A 136 3.99 -11.34 12.35
N GLU A 137 4.73 -11.40 13.45
CA GLU A 137 4.45 -12.31 14.56
C GLU A 137 3.08 -12.02 15.16
N LEU A 138 2.81 -10.76 15.48
CA LEU A 138 1.51 -10.33 16.01
C LEU A 138 0.38 -10.59 15.01
N THR A 139 0.64 -10.38 13.72
CA THR A 139 -0.33 -10.65 12.64
C THR A 139 -0.70 -12.13 12.62
N PHE A 140 0.29 -13.03 12.66
CA PHE A 140 0.04 -14.47 12.71
C PHE A 140 -0.68 -14.87 14.00
N ASP A 141 -0.26 -14.37 15.16
CA ASP A 141 -0.90 -14.64 16.45
C ASP A 141 -2.39 -14.26 16.42
N ASN A 142 -2.72 -13.06 15.95
CA ASN A 142 -4.10 -12.59 15.87
C ASN A 142 -4.94 -13.43 14.90
N LEU A 143 -4.38 -13.79 13.74
CA LEU A 143 -5.06 -14.68 12.79
C LEU A 143 -5.31 -16.05 13.39
N MET A 144 -4.32 -16.65 14.06
CA MET A 144 -4.47 -17.95 14.71
C MET A 144 -5.50 -17.92 15.85
N ASN A 145 -5.55 -16.82 16.60
CA ASN A 145 -6.56 -16.65 17.65
C ASN A 145 -7.96 -16.48 17.08
N LEU A 146 -8.13 -15.71 16.01
CA LEU A 146 -9.42 -15.56 15.32
C LEU A 146 -9.89 -16.89 14.71
N LEU A 147 -8.98 -17.68 14.12
CA LEU A 147 -9.30 -19.00 13.57
C LEU A 147 -9.73 -20.02 14.65
N ALA A 148 -9.24 -19.89 15.87
CA ALA A 148 -9.62 -20.76 16.98
C ALA A 148 -11.06 -20.48 17.48
N ILE A 149 -11.63 -19.31 17.16
CA ILE A 149 -13.00 -18.92 17.53
C ILE A 149 -13.97 -19.52 16.49
N LYS A 150 -14.34 -20.80 16.72
CA LYS A 150 -15.03 -21.68 15.76
C LYS A 150 -16.37 -21.16 15.21
N ASP A 151 -17.14 -20.38 15.97
CA ASP A 151 -18.51 -20.01 15.58
C ASP A 151 -18.63 -18.70 14.78
N HIS A 152 -17.52 -18.07 14.41
CA HIS A 152 -17.52 -16.76 13.75
C HIS A 152 -16.87 -16.72 12.38
N GLU A 153 -16.80 -17.86 11.68
CA GLU A 153 -16.60 -17.89 10.22
C GLU A 153 -17.51 -16.86 9.57
N LYS A 154 -18.79 -16.75 9.98
CA LYS A 154 -19.72 -15.76 9.44
C LYS A 154 -19.32 -14.31 9.69
N SER A 155 -18.84 -13.94 10.88
CA SER A 155 -18.46 -12.56 11.19
C SER A 155 -17.17 -12.17 10.46
N LEU A 156 -16.18 -13.06 10.46
CA LEU A 156 -14.95 -12.91 9.68
C LEU A 156 -15.25 -12.87 8.17
N MET A 157 -16.11 -13.75 7.67
CA MET A 157 -16.55 -13.79 6.27
C MET A 157 -17.35 -12.54 5.89
N ASN A 158 -18.20 -12.02 6.78
CA ASN A 158 -18.91 -10.76 6.55
C ASN A 158 -17.92 -9.61 6.42
N GLU A 159 -16.87 -9.58 7.24
CA GLU A 159 -15.87 -8.54 7.21
C GLU A 159 -14.94 -8.65 5.98
N ILE A 160 -14.49 -9.87 5.65
CA ILE A 160 -13.78 -10.15 4.38
C ILE A 160 -14.65 -9.74 3.19
N SER A 161 -15.94 -10.08 3.21
CA SER A 161 -16.89 -9.71 2.17
C SER A 161 -17.07 -8.19 2.10
N ARG A 162 -17.12 -7.49 3.24
CA ARG A 162 -17.17 -6.03 3.31
C ARG A 162 -15.94 -5.41 2.68
N ILE A 163 -14.74 -5.87 3.03
CA ILE A 163 -13.47 -5.40 2.45
C ILE A 163 -13.43 -5.68 0.95
N ALA A 164 -13.80 -6.89 0.52
CA ALA A 164 -13.87 -7.27 -0.88
C ALA A 164 -14.84 -6.39 -1.67
N ASN A 165 -16.03 -6.11 -1.12
CA ASN A 165 -17.02 -5.23 -1.72
C ASN A 165 -16.53 -3.78 -1.83
N VAL A 166 -15.82 -3.27 -0.81
CA VAL A 166 -15.20 -1.93 -0.87
C VAL A 166 -14.14 -1.88 -1.96
N LYS A 167 -13.24 -2.88 -2.04
CA LYS A 167 -12.22 -2.97 -3.10
C LYS A 167 -12.86 -3.06 -4.48
N ALA A 168 -13.91 -3.88 -4.64
CA ALA A 168 -14.65 -4.01 -5.89
C ALA A 168 -15.27 -2.67 -6.33
N ARG A 169 -15.85 -1.91 -5.40
CA ARG A 169 -16.36 -0.55 -5.66
C ARG A 169 -15.27 0.41 -6.11
N ILE A 170 -14.12 0.44 -5.42
CA ILE A 170 -12.95 1.26 -5.80
C ILE A 170 -12.49 0.91 -7.22
N VAL A 171 -12.39 -0.38 -7.52
CA VAL A 171 -12.01 -0.88 -8.85
C VAL A 171 -13.01 -0.45 -9.92
N SER A 172 -14.31 -0.51 -9.64
CA SER A 172 -15.36 -0.06 -10.57
C SER A 172 -15.22 1.42 -10.91
N VAL A 173 -15.14 2.28 -9.89
CA VAL A 173 -15.00 3.74 -10.06
C VAL A 173 -13.73 4.09 -10.83
N ILE A 174 -12.61 3.43 -10.52
CA ILE A 174 -11.35 3.66 -11.23
C ILE A 174 -11.46 3.22 -12.70
N ASN A 175 -12.15 2.13 -13.01
CA ASN A 175 -12.34 1.70 -14.41
C ASN A 175 -13.16 2.73 -15.20
N GLU A 176 -14.19 3.33 -14.60
CA GLU A 176 -14.96 4.42 -15.21
C GLU A 176 -14.10 5.68 -15.43
N LEU A 177 -13.32 6.07 -14.42
CA LEU A 177 -12.40 7.21 -14.54
C LEU A 177 -11.27 6.96 -15.54
N TYR A 178 -10.90 5.69 -15.75
CA TYR A 178 -9.79 5.33 -16.60
C TYR A 178 -10.09 5.59 -18.09
N SER A 179 -11.31 5.34 -18.58
CA SER A 179 -11.68 5.69 -19.96
C SER A 179 -11.53 7.19 -20.20
N ASP A 180 -12.05 8.01 -19.28
CA ASP A 180 -11.95 9.46 -19.34
C ASP A 180 -10.49 9.94 -19.33
N MET A 181 -9.63 9.30 -18.53
CA MET A 181 -8.21 9.62 -18.49
C MET A 181 -7.52 9.28 -19.83
N VAL A 182 -7.88 8.15 -20.45
CA VAL A 182 -7.31 7.73 -21.73
C VAL A 182 -7.65 8.75 -22.81
N ASP A 183 -8.91 9.18 -22.88
CA ASP A 183 -9.36 10.15 -23.89
C ASP A 183 -8.71 11.51 -23.67
N TYR A 184 -8.65 11.97 -22.43
CA TYR A 184 -7.95 13.20 -22.05
C TYR A 184 -6.47 13.17 -22.44
N LEU A 185 -5.78 12.05 -22.19
CA LEU A 185 -4.37 11.92 -22.56
C LEU A 185 -4.17 11.89 -24.07
N LYS A 186 -5.02 11.18 -24.82
CA LYS A 186 -4.96 11.19 -26.29
C LYS A 186 -5.11 12.61 -26.84
N GLU A 187 -6.05 13.38 -26.30
CA GLU A 187 -6.26 14.78 -26.68
C GLU A 187 -5.03 15.64 -26.36
N ASP A 188 -4.47 15.53 -25.16
CA ASP A 188 -3.22 16.22 -24.75
C ASP A 188 -2.06 15.90 -25.72
N LEU A 189 -1.86 14.62 -26.06
CA LEU A 189 -0.80 14.19 -26.97
C LEU A 189 -0.99 14.71 -28.40
N VAL A 190 -2.24 14.82 -28.88
CA VAL A 190 -2.56 15.43 -30.17
C VAL A 190 -2.31 16.94 -30.14
N ASN A 191 -2.70 17.63 -29.06
CA ASN A 191 -2.53 19.07 -28.91
C ASN A 191 -1.04 19.49 -28.85
N LEU A 192 -0.17 18.64 -28.30
CA LEU A 192 1.29 18.84 -28.37
C LEU A 192 1.83 18.84 -29.80
N THR A 193 1.17 18.15 -30.72
CA THR A 193 1.50 18.21 -32.15
C THR A 193 1.19 19.60 -32.71
N LYS A 194 0.00 20.15 -32.43
CA LYS A 194 -0.46 21.43 -32.98
C LYS A 194 0.40 22.63 -32.53
N ARG A 195 1.03 22.54 -31.36
CA ARG A 195 1.93 23.58 -30.84
C ARG A 195 3.32 23.58 -31.50
N ASN A 196 3.71 22.47 -32.13
CA ASN A 196 5.01 22.31 -32.76
C ASN A 196 4.84 22.44 -34.28
N THR A 197 5.52 23.39 -34.91
CA THR A 197 5.45 23.71 -36.36
C THR A 197 5.96 22.60 -37.29
N VAL A 198 6.39 21.45 -36.77
CA VAL A 198 6.93 20.33 -37.53
C VAL A 198 5.80 19.38 -37.95
N ARG A 199 5.63 19.20 -39.26
CA ARG A 199 4.48 18.51 -39.90
C ARG A 199 4.39 16.98 -39.69
N GLU A 200 5.38 16.32 -39.09
CA GLU A 200 5.33 14.87 -38.84
C GLU A 200 4.97 14.56 -37.37
N THR A 201 3.79 13.96 -37.16
CA THR A 201 3.28 13.46 -35.87
C THR A 201 4.09 12.26 -35.37
N ASN A 202 5.18 12.49 -34.63
CA ASN A 202 5.88 11.41 -33.94
C ASN A 202 5.26 11.15 -32.55
N VAL A 203 4.54 10.05 -32.41
CA VAL A 203 3.85 9.64 -31.17
C VAL A 203 4.83 9.45 -30.01
N PHE A 204 6.03 8.90 -30.26
CA PHE A 204 7.06 8.71 -29.24
C PHE A 204 7.58 10.04 -28.69
N ARG A 205 7.76 11.02 -29.58
CA ARG A 205 8.15 12.40 -29.23
C ARG A 205 7.11 13.07 -28.35
N ASN A 206 5.84 13.02 -28.75
CA ASN A 206 4.76 13.66 -27.98
C ASN A 206 4.59 13.02 -26.60
N ALA A 207 4.66 11.69 -26.51
CA ALA A 207 4.65 10.97 -25.24
C ALA A 207 5.82 11.38 -24.34
N PHE A 208 7.00 11.59 -24.92
CA PHE A 208 8.19 12.00 -24.17
C PHE A 208 8.07 13.43 -23.64
N ILE A 209 7.69 14.39 -24.50
CA ILE A 209 7.46 15.79 -24.10
C ILE A 209 6.44 15.86 -22.97
N TRP A 210 5.31 15.17 -23.12
CA TRP A 210 4.28 15.09 -22.08
C TRP A 210 4.82 14.54 -20.75
N ALA A 211 5.66 13.50 -20.82
CA ALA A 211 6.25 12.92 -19.63
C ALA A 211 7.25 13.86 -18.95
N VAL A 212 8.05 14.60 -19.73
CA VAL A 212 8.99 15.63 -19.26
C VAL A 212 8.25 16.74 -18.51
N GLU A 213 7.20 17.32 -19.11
CA GLU A 213 6.40 18.40 -18.51
C GLU A 213 5.79 18.01 -17.15
N ARG A 214 5.47 16.72 -16.95
CA ARG A 214 4.83 16.22 -15.73
C ARG A 214 5.82 15.68 -14.70
N SER A 215 7.05 15.42 -15.08
CA SER A 215 8.02 14.68 -14.25
C SER A 215 9.20 15.50 -13.76
N LEU A 216 9.66 16.48 -14.54
CA LEU A 216 10.77 17.33 -14.11
C LEU A 216 10.34 18.31 -13.03
N PHE A 217 11.27 18.63 -12.13
CA PHE A 217 11.05 19.66 -11.12
C PHE A 217 11.07 21.04 -11.79
N ARG A 218 10.29 21.99 -11.28
CA ARG A 218 10.19 23.37 -11.82
C ARG A 218 11.52 24.11 -12.00
N LYS A 219 12.60 23.64 -11.34
CA LYS A 219 13.94 24.24 -11.42
C LYS A 219 14.85 23.65 -12.50
N GLN A 220 14.45 22.55 -13.15
CA GLN A 220 15.22 21.91 -14.21
C GLN A 220 14.78 22.45 -15.57
N ASP A 221 15.73 22.84 -16.41
CA ASP A 221 15.45 23.21 -17.80
C ASP A 221 15.17 21.95 -18.64
N PRO A 222 13.96 21.78 -19.19
CA PRO A 222 13.61 20.61 -19.98
C PRO A 222 14.22 20.63 -21.39
N ARG A 223 14.67 21.79 -21.90
CA ARG A 223 15.03 21.96 -23.31
C ARG A 223 16.14 21.03 -23.80
N PRO A 224 17.29 20.88 -23.11
CA PRO A 224 18.36 20.01 -23.60
C PRO A 224 17.93 18.55 -23.72
N LEU A 225 17.06 18.10 -22.80
CA LEU A 225 16.53 16.74 -22.79
C LEU A 225 15.57 16.52 -23.97
N ILE A 226 14.68 17.48 -24.23
CA ILE A 226 13.73 17.43 -25.34
C ILE A 226 14.48 17.50 -26.68
N GLU A 227 15.50 18.34 -26.81
CA GLU A 227 16.33 18.46 -28.02
C GLU A 227 17.06 17.14 -28.34
N LEU A 228 17.71 16.52 -27.35
CA LEU A 228 18.35 15.21 -27.53
C LEU A 228 17.36 14.15 -28.01
N PHE A 229 16.14 14.16 -27.48
CA PHE A 229 15.11 13.20 -27.89
C PHE A 229 14.52 13.53 -29.27
N ASN A 230 14.40 14.82 -29.63
CA ASN A 230 13.95 15.24 -30.95
C ASN A 230 14.94 14.76 -32.03
N ASN A 231 16.24 14.99 -31.83
CA ASN A 231 17.30 14.54 -32.73
C ASN A 231 17.21 13.02 -32.96
N TYR A 232 17.01 12.25 -31.90
CA TYR A 232 16.76 10.81 -31.99
C TYR A 232 15.54 10.48 -32.88
N THR A 233 14.41 11.13 -32.63
CA THR A 233 13.18 10.82 -33.38
C THR A 233 13.24 11.25 -34.84
N GLU A 234 14.01 12.29 -35.16
CA GLU A 234 14.25 12.76 -36.53
C GLU A 234 15.20 11.83 -37.28
N GLU A 235 16.26 11.35 -36.64
CA GLU A 235 17.26 10.46 -37.24
C GLU A 235 16.70 9.04 -37.45
N TYR A 236 16.05 8.45 -36.45
CA TYR A 236 15.69 7.02 -36.48
C TYR A 236 14.24 6.73 -36.87
N LYS A 237 13.33 7.72 -36.79
CA LYS A 237 11.90 7.61 -37.13
C LYS A 237 11.25 6.28 -36.72
N PRO A 238 11.29 5.92 -35.41
CA PRO A 238 10.77 4.63 -34.94
C PRO A 238 9.27 4.47 -35.25
N LYS A 239 8.86 3.27 -35.65
CA LYS A 239 7.46 2.96 -36.00
C LYS A 239 6.79 2.04 -34.99
N THR A 240 7.49 1.01 -34.52
CA THR A 240 6.96 0.04 -33.56
C THR A 240 7.61 0.19 -32.18
N LEU A 241 7.02 -0.43 -31.16
CA LEU A 241 7.60 -0.50 -29.82
C LEU A 241 9.00 -1.15 -29.83
N TYR A 242 9.19 -2.19 -30.65
CA TYR A 242 10.45 -2.91 -30.77
C TYR A 242 11.51 -2.08 -31.51
N ASP A 243 11.12 -1.41 -32.60
CA ASP A 243 12.01 -0.47 -33.31
C ASP A 243 12.44 0.66 -32.37
N HIS A 244 11.49 1.21 -31.61
CA HIS A 244 11.78 2.24 -30.63
C HIS A 244 12.78 1.74 -29.59
N ALA A 245 12.57 0.56 -28.99
CA ALA A 245 13.49 -0.03 -28.02
C ALA A 245 14.91 -0.23 -28.57
N TYR A 246 15.03 -0.71 -29.81
CA TYR A 246 16.33 -0.90 -30.46
C TYR A 246 17.02 0.44 -30.78
N THR A 247 16.30 1.33 -31.46
CA THR A 247 16.86 2.59 -31.96
C THR A 247 17.19 3.57 -30.84
N ILE A 248 16.34 3.67 -29.80
CA ILE A 248 16.62 4.56 -28.66
C ILE A 248 17.82 4.07 -27.86
N ALA A 249 17.96 2.75 -27.67
CA ALA A 249 19.10 2.18 -26.97
C ALA A 249 20.40 2.46 -27.72
N ARG A 250 20.38 2.27 -29.04
CA ARG A 250 21.51 2.59 -29.91
C ARG A 250 21.88 4.07 -29.85
N TYR A 251 20.92 4.97 -30.06
CA TYR A 251 21.17 6.41 -29.98
C TYR A 251 21.72 6.83 -28.61
N VAL A 252 21.21 6.25 -27.53
CA VAL A 252 21.70 6.57 -26.19
C VAL A 252 23.14 6.12 -26.00
N LEU A 253 23.50 4.92 -26.45
CA LEU A 253 24.85 4.38 -26.34
C LEU A 253 25.84 5.10 -27.26
N ASP A 254 25.41 5.50 -28.46
CA ASP A 254 26.26 6.11 -29.49
C ASP A 254 26.41 7.63 -29.32
N LYS A 255 25.39 8.33 -28.82
CA LYS A 255 25.35 9.81 -28.75
C LYS A 255 25.15 10.35 -27.34
N VAL A 256 24.13 9.85 -26.62
CA VAL A 256 23.79 10.40 -25.30
C VAL A 256 24.86 10.05 -24.25
N ALA A 257 25.59 8.95 -24.43
CA ALA A 257 26.69 8.54 -23.56
C ALA A 257 27.81 9.59 -23.48
N GLU A 258 28.01 10.40 -24.52
CA GLU A 258 29.02 11.47 -24.55
C GLU A 258 28.68 12.63 -23.61
N VAL A 259 27.39 12.88 -23.38
CA VAL A 259 26.89 14.03 -22.62
C VAL A 259 26.21 13.66 -21.29
N SER A 260 26.07 12.35 -21.00
CA SER A 260 25.39 11.85 -19.82
C SER A 260 26.37 11.38 -18.74
N ASN A 261 26.16 11.84 -17.52
CA ASN A 261 26.86 11.37 -16.32
C ASN A 261 26.19 10.16 -15.65
N ARG A 262 25.21 9.52 -16.32
CA ARG A 262 24.44 8.38 -15.77
C ARG A 262 25.12 7.03 -16.04
N HIS A 263 26.39 6.88 -15.65
CA HIS A 263 27.20 5.70 -15.98
C HIS A 263 26.58 4.36 -15.59
N VAL A 264 25.92 4.28 -14.43
CA VAL A 264 25.23 3.05 -14.00
C VAL A 264 24.08 2.69 -14.94
N ALA A 265 23.26 3.67 -15.35
CA ALA A 265 22.16 3.44 -16.27
C ALA A 265 22.68 3.06 -17.67
N LEU A 266 23.74 3.72 -18.14
CA LEU A 266 24.43 3.40 -19.39
C LEU A 266 24.99 1.97 -19.38
N GLY A 267 25.63 1.54 -18.29
CA GLY A 267 26.15 0.17 -18.15
C GLY A 267 25.05 -0.90 -18.19
N TRP A 268 23.92 -0.66 -17.52
CA TRP A 268 22.75 -1.55 -17.61
C TRP A 268 22.15 -1.58 -19.01
N LEU A 269 22.03 -0.43 -19.66
CA LEU A 269 21.54 -0.33 -21.04
C LEU A 269 22.43 -1.10 -22.01
N LEU A 270 23.76 -0.92 -21.93
CA LEU A 270 24.72 -1.64 -22.76
C LEU A 270 24.59 -3.16 -22.59
N ARG A 271 24.46 -3.63 -21.34
CA ARG A 271 24.23 -5.04 -21.05
C ARG A 271 22.94 -5.55 -21.69
N TYR A 272 21.84 -4.81 -21.58
CA TYR A 272 20.54 -5.21 -22.14
C TYR A 272 20.53 -5.19 -23.66
N PHE A 273 21.21 -4.22 -24.26
CA PHE A 273 21.40 -4.12 -25.69
C PHE A 273 22.21 -5.30 -26.23
N LYS A 274 23.35 -5.63 -25.60
CA LYS A 274 24.18 -6.80 -25.96
C LYS A 274 23.44 -8.12 -25.86
N LEU A 275 22.53 -8.25 -24.88
CA LEU A 275 21.67 -9.43 -24.71
C LEU A 275 20.45 -9.44 -25.63
N ASN A 276 20.32 -8.49 -26.55
CA ASN A 276 19.19 -8.35 -27.48
C ASN A 276 17.82 -8.31 -26.77
N LEU A 277 17.75 -7.78 -25.54
CA LEU A 277 16.51 -7.71 -24.77
C LEU A 277 15.47 -6.77 -25.40
N TRP A 278 15.85 -5.95 -26.38
CA TRP A 278 14.91 -5.13 -27.14
C TRP A 278 13.89 -5.98 -27.93
N ARG A 279 14.18 -7.29 -28.17
CA ARG A 279 13.26 -8.25 -28.80
C ARG A 279 12.26 -8.88 -27.83
N SER A 280 12.70 -9.23 -26.62
CA SER A 280 11.90 -10.01 -25.66
C SER A 280 11.32 -9.17 -24.51
N ALA A 281 11.95 -8.04 -24.22
CA ALA A 281 11.59 -7.11 -23.15
C ALA A 281 11.80 -5.64 -23.59
N PRO A 282 11.13 -5.17 -24.67
CA PRO A 282 11.34 -3.83 -25.23
C PRO A 282 11.11 -2.72 -24.20
N LEU A 283 10.10 -2.86 -23.35
CA LEU A 283 9.82 -1.89 -22.28
C LEU A 283 10.99 -1.74 -21.30
N LEU A 284 11.64 -2.84 -20.93
CA LEU A 284 12.77 -2.78 -20.01
C LEU A 284 13.96 -2.03 -20.63
N VAL A 285 14.18 -2.21 -21.92
CA VAL A 285 15.23 -1.49 -22.66
C VAL A 285 14.90 0.01 -22.75
N ILE A 286 13.66 0.35 -23.10
CA ILE A 286 13.20 1.75 -23.16
C ILE A 286 13.37 2.43 -21.81
N GLU A 287 12.96 1.80 -20.70
CA GLU A 287 13.13 2.35 -19.35
C GLU A 287 14.60 2.69 -19.06
N LYS A 288 15.53 1.78 -19.37
CA LYS A 288 16.97 2.01 -19.15
C LYS A 288 17.55 3.06 -20.09
N ALA A 289 17.06 3.13 -21.32
CA ALA A 289 17.47 4.17 -22.27
C ALA A 289 17.06 5.56 -21.75
N ILE A 290 15.81 5.73 -21.33
CA ILE A 290 15.32 7.00 -20.76
C ILE A 290 16.05 7.35 -19.46
N ALA A 291 16.32 6.37 -18.59
CA ALA A 291 17.06 6.60 -17.34
C ALA A 291 18.52 7.06 -17.58
N ALA A 292 19.08 6.74 -18.75
CA ALA A 292 20.43 7.12 -19.14
C ALA A 292 20.51 8.52 -19.75
N PHE A 293 19.39 9.18 -20.08
CA PHE A 293 19.44 10.59 -20.49
C PHE A 293 19.91 11.51 -19.35
N PRO A 294 20.61 12.63 -19.67
CA PRO A 294 21.01 13.61 -18.67
C PRO A 294 19.78 14.18 -17.96
N ASN A 295 19.88 14.40 -16.65
CA ASN A 295 18.81 14.93 -15.79
C ASN A 295 17.49 14.12 -15.76
N SER A 296 17.43 12.95 -16.39
CA SER A 296 16.32 12.02 -16.29
C SER A 296 16.15 11.50 -14.86
N ASN A 297 14.91 11.22 -14.45
CA ASN A 297 14.60 10.69 -13.12
C ASN A 297 13.61 9.51 -13.22
N GLN A 298 13.45 8.73 -12.15
CA GLN A 298 12.56 7.57 -12.17
C GLN A 298 11.10 7.96 -12.47
N LYS A 299 10.65 9.14 -12.02
CA LYS A 299 9.31 9.65 -12.29
C LYS A 299 9.08 9.86 -13.79
N LEU A 300 10.07 10.40 -14.50
CA LEU A 300 10.05 10.56 -15.95
C LEU A 300 9.95 9.21 -16.64
N CYS A 301 10.74 8.23 -16.19
CA CYS A 301 10.66 6.88 -16.72
C CYS A 301 9.24 6.30 -16.56
N ASP A 302 8.70 6.29 -15.34
CA ASP A 302 7.36 5.72 -15.09
C ASP A 302 6.25 6.44 -15.87
N THR A 303 6.33 7.77 -15.94
CA THR A 303 5.35 8.62 -16.65
C THR A 303 5.42 8.42 -18.16
N TYR A 304 6.63 8.26 -18.71
CA TYR A 304 6.82 7.98 -20.13
C TYR A 304 6.30 6.59 -20.52
N MET A 305 6.59 5.58 -19.70
CA MET A 305 6.11 4.21 -19.95
C MET A 305 4.59 4.13 -19.94
N PHE A 306 3.94 4.87 -19.04
CA PHE A 306 2.49 5.02 -19.04
C PHE A 306 1.98 5.75 -20.28
N ALA A 307 2.61 6.87 -20.67
CA ALA A 307 2.23 7.61 -21.86
C ALA A 307 2.31 6.74 -23.13
N LEU A 308 3.39 5.96 -23.29
CA LEU A 308 3.54 4.99 -24.36
C LEU A 308 2.43 3.92 -24.34
N SER A 309 2.00 3.47 -23.16
CA SER A 309 0.93 2.47 -23.05
C SER A 309 -0.42 2.95 -23.55
N ILE A 310 -0.66 4.26 -23.50
CA ILE A 310 -1.89 4.87 -23.99
C ILE A 310 -1.76 5.23 -25.48
N ALA A 311 -0.55 5.66 -25.87
CA ALA A 311 -0.28 6.11 -27.21
C ALA A 311 -0.11 4.95 -28.22
N LEU A 312 0.27 3.77 -27.74
CA LEU A 312 0.51 2.57 -28.55
C LEU A 312 -0.38 1.42 -28.09
N ASN A 313 -0.74 0.53 -29.01
CA ASN A 313 -1.41 -0.72 -28.67
C ASN A 313 -0.37 -1.75 -28.17
N ILE A 314 0.06 -1.62 -26.91
CA ILE A 314 1.09 -2.49 -26.31
C ILE A 314 0.55 -3.92 -26.11
N PRO A 315 1.31 -4.98 -26.47
CA PRO A 315 0.91 -6.36 -26.24
C PRO A 315 0.57 -6.67 -24.78
N LYS A 316 -0.44 -7.52 -24.56
CA LYS A 316 -0.96 -7.83 -23.21
C LYS A 316 0.10 -8.38 -22.27
N GLU A 317 1.09 -9.14 -22.77
CA GLU A 317 2.20 -9.66 -21.96
C GLU A 317 3.10 -8.57 -21.35
N HIS A 318 3.05 -7.35 -21.89
CA HIS A 318 3.85 -6.22 -21.44
C HIS A 318 3.08 -5.26 -20.52
N ILE A 319 1.73 -5.25 -20.59
CA ILE A 319 0.84 -4.37 -19.82
C ILE A 319 1.11 -4.47 -18.30
N ARG A 320 1.31 -5.69 -17.78
CA ARG A 320 1.58 -5.92 -16.34
C ARG A 320 2.87 -5.27 -15.84
N LYS A 321 3.81 -4.96 -16.74
CA LYS A 321 5.11 -4.37 -16.43
C LYS A 321 5.09 -2.85 -16.42
N ILE A 322 3.98 -2.24 -16.85
CA ILE A 322 3.85 -0.79 -16.94
C ILE A 322 3.55 -0.24 -15.54
N PRO A 323 4.44 0.59 -14.98
CA PRO A 323 4.27 1.11 -13.63
C PRO A 323 3.12 2.12 -13.56
N CYS A 324 2.52 2.26 -12.38
CA CYS A 324 1.61 3.38 -12.11
C CYS A 324 2.40 4.68 -11.94
N PRO A 325 2.21 5.72 -12.78
CA PRO A 325 2.87 7.00 -12.55
C PRO A 325 2.45 7.59 -11.20
N VAL A 326 3.43 8.14 -10.48
CA VAL A 326 3.19 8.79 -9.20
C VAL A 326 3.42 10.28 -9.34
N ASP A 327 2.37 11.07 -9.17
CA ASP A 327 2.45 12.52 -9.13
C ASP A 327 1.74 13.08 -7.90
N ARG A 328 1.85 14.40 -7.71
CA ARG A 328 1.26 15.09 -6.57
C ARG A 328 -0.25 14.88 -6.48
N ASN A 329 -0.96 14.87 -7.62
CA ASN A 329 -2.41 14.76 -7.64
C ASN A 329 -2.84 13.36 -7.19
N LEU A 330 -2.16 12.31 -7.65
CA LEU A 330 -2.43 10.94 -7.19
C LEU A 330 -2.13 10.81 -5.69
N ILE A 331 -0.96 11.29 -5.23
CA ILE A 331 -0.56 11.20 -3.81
C ILE A 331 -1.60 11.90 -2.91
N GLU A 332 -2.05 13.10 -3.27
CA GLU A 332 -3.04 13.85 -2.48
C GLU A 332 -4.34 13.07 -2.32
N ILE A 333 -4.84 12.43 -3.39
CA ILE A 333 -6.06 11.61 -3.35
C ILE A 333 -5.86 10.35 -2.52
N LEU A 334 -4.78 9.59 -2.76
CA LEU A 334 -4.52 8.35 -2.04
C LEU A 334 -4.38 8.59 -0.53
N ARG A 335 -3.76 9.71 -0.13
CA ARG A 335 -3.66 10.10 1.29
C ARG A 335 -5.01 10.46 1.89
N LYS A 336 -5.84 11.22 1.18
CA LYS A 336 -7.19 11.57 1.65
C LYS A 336 -8.09 10.33 1.83
N LEU A 337 -7.89 9.32 0.98
CA LEU A 337 -8.56 8.03 1.10
C LEU A 337 -7.93 7.10 2.15
N GLY A 338 -6.83 7.50 2.80
CA GLY A 338 -6.09 6.66 3.74
C GLY A 338 -5.37 5.46 3.10
N LEU A 339 -5.28 5.39 1.76
CA LEU A 339 -4.73 4.24 1.05
C LEU A 339 -3.19 4.20 1.05
N ILE A 340 -2.54 5.30 1.42
CA ILE A 340 -1.08 5.35 1.62
C ILE A 340 -0.75 6.10 2.91
N THR A 341 0.30 5.64 3.58
CA THR A 341 0.82 6.14 4.85
C THR A 341 1.90 7.21 4.65
N THR A 342 2.61 7.21 3.52
CA THR A 342 3.73 8.13 3.30
C THR A 342 3.28 9.60 3.36
N PRO A 343 3.84 10.42 4.26
CA PRO A 343 3.55 11.86 4.33
C PRO A 343 3.96 12.59 3.04
N ILE A 344 3.18 13.59 2.60
CA ILE A 344 3.44 14.32 1.34
C ILE A 344 4.82 15.00 1.33
N MET A 345 5.28 15.51 2.48
CA MET A 345 6.62 16.11 2.61
C MET A 345 7.73 15.09 2.33
N ILE A 346 7.53 13.84 2.74
CA ILE A 346 8.47 12.74 2.48
C ILE A 346 8.35 12.30 1.03
N ALA A 347 7.13 12.17 0.50
CA ALA A 347 6.87 11.80 -0.89
C ALA A 347 7.49 12.78 -1.90
N ILE A 348 7.48 14.08 -1.60
CA ILE A 348 8.11 15.12 -2.43
C ILE A 348 9.64 14.99 -2.42
N LYS A 349 10.24 14.63 -1.27
CA LYS A 349 11.70 14.51 -1.12
C LYS A 349 12.25 13.18 -1.65
N ASN A 350 11.51 12.09 -1.49
CA ASN A 350 11.93 10.76 -1.90
C ASN A 350 10.84 10.06 -2.72
N TYR A 351 10.95 10.20 -4.03
CA TYR A 351 10.05 9.58 -5.00
C TYR A 351 9.99 8.06 -4.85
N ASN A 352 11.13 7.40 -4.63
CA ASN A 352 11.21 5.94 -4.61
C ASN A 352 10.42 5.34 -3.45
N LYS A 353 10.39 6.01 -2.29
CA LYS A 353 9.63 5.54 -1.12
C LYS A 353 8.14 5.51 -1.42
N VAL A 354 7.57 6.64 -1.87
CA VAL A 354 6.14 6.73 -2.20
C VAL A 354 5.79 5.88 -3.43
N ARG A 355 6.70 5.78 -4.40
CA ARG A 355 6.54 4.94 -5.57
C ARG A 355 6.30 3.49 -5.18
N ASN A 356 7.12 2.92 -4.29
CA ASN A 356 6.99 1.52 -3.90
C ASN A 356 5.62 1.22 -3.26
N GLU A 357 5.19 2.07 -2.33
CA GLU A 357 3.88 1.96 -1.69
C GLU A 357 2.73 2.03 -2.72
N VAL A 358 2.77 3.00 -3.62
CA VAL A 358 1.76 3.14 -4.69
C VAL A 358 1.78 1.96 -5.66
N GLN A 359 2.97 1.42 -6.01
CA GLN A 359 3.05 0.25 -6.89
C GLN A 359 2.48 -1.01 -6.22
N MET A 360 2.67 -1.19 -4.92
CA MET A 360 2.10 -2.32 -4.18
C MET A 360 0.57 -2.24 -4.20
N LEU A 361 0.02 -1.08 -3.83
CA LEU A 361 -1.42 -0.82 -3.89
C LEU A 361 -1.98 -1.01 -5.32
N ALA A 362 -1.27 -0.51 -6.33
CA ALA A 362 -1.66 -0.65 -7.72
C ALA A 362 -1.72 -2.12 -8.17
N LYS A 363 -0.74 -2.93 -7.77
CA LYS A 363 -0.70 -4.37 -8.09
C LYS A 363 -1.73 -5.17 -7.32
N GLU A 364 -2.07 -4.74 -6.11
CA GLU A 364 -3.13 -5.34 -5.30
C GLU A 364 -4.51 -5.11 -5.94
N LEU A 365 -4.82 -3.85 -6.30
CA LEU A 365 -6.11 -3.48 -6.89
C LEU A 365 -6.24 -3.86 -8.37
N PHE A 366 -5.13 -3.80 -9.12
CA PHE A 366 -5.09 -4.06 -10.56
C PHE A 366 -3.90 -4.94 -10.95
N PRO A 367 -3.89 -6.25 -10.60
CA PRO A 367 -2.78 -7.15 -10.89
C PRO A 367 -2.38 -7.21 -12.37
N ASN A 368 -3.36 -7.04 -13.26
CA ASN A 368 -3.16 -7.11 -14.71
C ASN A 368 -2.82 -5.76 -15.35
N SER A 369 -3.08 -4.65 -14.67
CA SER A 369 -2.95 -3.30 -15.24
C SER A 369 -2.70 -2.25 -14.14
N PRO A 370 -1.53 -2.27 -13.46
CA PRO A 370 -1.28 -1.45 -12.28
C PRO A 370 -1.46 0.05 -12.52
N PHE A 371 -1.14 0.52 -13.72
CA PHE A 371 -1.28 1.92 -14.11
C PHE A 371 -2.70 2.48 -14.05
N LYS A 372 -3.76 1.64 -14.00
CA LYS A 372 -5.14 2.12 -13.88
C LYS A 372 -5.37 2.95 -12.62
N LEU A 373 -4.64 2.68 -11.54
CA LEU A 373 -4.71 3.46 -10.31
C LEU A 373 -4.46 4.96 -10.55
N TYR A 374 -3.67 5.29 -11.58
CA TYR A 374 -3.38 6.67 -11.95
C TYR A 374 -4.62 7.47 -12.39
N ALA A 375 -5.74 6.81 -12.73
CA ALA A 375 -7.00 7.48 -13.06
C ALA A 375 -7.51 8.39 -11.93
N LEU A 376 -7.20 8.07 -10.67
CA LEU A 376 -7.53 8.93 -9.53
C LEU A 376 -6.87 10.31 -9.61
N SER A 377 -5.76 10.45 -10.34
CA SER A 377 -5.12 11.76 -10.59
C SER A 377 -6.00 12.72 -11.40
N MET A 378 -7.04 12.21 -12.07
CA MET A 378 -8.03 13.03 -12.78
C MET A 378 -8.91 13.82 -11.82
N ILE A 379 -9.18 13.30 -10.61
CA ILE A 379 -10.05 13.95 -9.61
C ILE A 379 -9.59 15.40 -9.35
N PRO A 380 -8.32 15.63 -8.93
CA PRO A 380 -7.81 16.99 -8.75
C PRO A 380 -7.75 17.82 -10.04
N ARG A 381 -7.43 17.20 -11.17
CA ARG A 381 -7.18 17.90 -12.45
C ARG A 381 -8.46 18.45 -13.07
N ARG A 382 -9.51 17.64 -13.12
CA ARG A 382 -10.75 17.98 -13.84
C ARG A 382 -11.81 18.59 -12.93
N TRP A 383 -11.93 18.08 -11.71
CA TRP A 383 -13.02 18.48 -10.82
C TRP A 383 -12.58 19.47 -9.74
N CYS A 384 -11.35 19.40 -9.24
CA CYS A 384 -10.92 20.34 -8.19
C CYS A 384 -10.31 21.64 -8.72
N ARG A 385 -9.51 21.56 -9.79
CA ARG A 385 -8.86 22.74 -10.42
C ARG A 385 -9.29 22.97 -11.87
N GLY A 386 -10.21 22.15 -12.38
CA GLY A 386 -10.65 22.22 -13.77
C GLY A 386 -11.75 23.26 -14.01
N PRO A 387 -12.23 23.36 -15.27
CA PRO A 387 -13.23 24.36 -15.69
C PRO A 387 -14.61 24.16 -15.04
N THR A 388 -14.89 22.96 -14.53
CA THR A 388 -16.07 22.65 -13.72
C THR A 388 -15.64 22.39 -12.27
N PRO A 389 -15.28 23.44 -11.50
CA PRO A 389 -14.79 23.26 -10.15
C PRO A 389 -15.87 22.64 -9.26
N CYS A 390 -15.44 21.81 -8.32
CA CYS A 390 -16.28 21.07 -7.39
C CYS A 390 -17.10 21.95 -6.45
N VAL A 391 -16.77 23.23 -6.36
CA VAL A 391 -17.50 24.22 -5.58
C VAL A 391 -17.95 25.30 -6.55
N LYS A 392 -19.26 25.41 -6.77
CA LYS A 392 -19.87 26.49 -7.55
C LYS A 392 -20.73 27.37 -6.65
N PRO A 393 -20.53 28.70 -6.66
CA PRO A 393 -21.44 29.60 -5.97
C PRO A 393 -22.83 29.51 -6.62
N SER A 394 -23.87 29.46 -5.80
CA SER A 394 -25.29 29.48 -6.18
C SER A 394 -26.03 30.49 -5.31
N ARG A 395 -27.24 30.89 -5.72
CA ARG A 395 -28.08 31.81 -4.94
C ARG A 395 -28.48 31.25 -3.56
N LYS A 396 -28.32 29.94 -3.32
CA LYS A 396 -28.64 29.25 -2.06
C LYS A 396 -27.40 28.80 -1.28
N GLY A 397 -26.19 29.22 -1.68
CA GLY A 397 -24.92 28.79 -1.05
C GLY A 397 -23.98 28.16 -2.07
N TYR A 398 -23.26 27.11 -1.69
CA TYR A 398 -22.33 26.41 -2.59
C TYR A 398 -22.91 25.08 -3.09
N ASN A 399 -22.88 24.86 -4.40
CA ASN A 399 -23.13 23.54 -4.97
C ASN A 399 -21.82 22.74 -4.94
N LEU A 400 -21.83 21.63 -4.20
CA LEU A 400 -20.69 20.73 -4.03
C LEU A 400 -20.82 19.54 -5.00
N CYS A 401 -19.71 19.15 -5.62
CA CYS A 401 -19.63 17.91 -6.39
C CYS A 401 -19.52 16.68 -5.47
N PRO A 402 -19.82 15.46 -5.98
CA PRO A 402 -19.65 14.22 -5.20
C PRO A 402 -18.21 13.94 -4.71
N PHE A 403 -17.20 14.55 -5.35
CA PHE A 403 -15.78 14.39 -5.01
C PHE A 403 -15.21 15.54 -4.15
N HIS A 404 -16.08 16.39 -3.59
CA HIS A 404 -15.67 17.59 -2.85
C HIS A 404 -14.65 17.28 -1.75
N ASP A 405 -14.92 16.25 -0.95
CA ASP A 405 -14.08 15.90 0.20
C ASP A 405 -12.70 15.36 -0.20
N LEU A 406 -12.58 14.88 -1.44
CA LEU A 406 -11.34 14.41 -2.03
C LEU A 406 -10.50 15.55 -2.63
N CYS A 407 -11.04 16.76 -2.76
CA CYS A 407 -10.31 17.86 -3.39
C CYS A 407 -9.18 18.40 -2.51
N PRO A 408 -7.91 18.44 -2.97
CA PRO A 408 -6.75 18.75 -2.11
C PRO A 408 -6.69 20.18 -1.55
N TYR A 409 -7.48 21.09 -2.12
CA TYR A 409 -7.42 22.53 -1.87
C TYR A 409 -8.42 23.01 -0.82
N PHE A 410 -9.36 22.16 -0.46
CA PHE A 410 -10.33 22.44 0.59
C PHE A 410 -9.79 21.87 1.89
N LYS A 411 -9.33 22.77 2.77
CA LYS A 411 -9.10 22.47 4.18
C LYS A 411 -10.46 22.43 4.85
N GLY A 412 -10.82 21.29 5.41
CA GLY A 412 -12.07 21.12 6.17
C GLY A 412 -11.98 21.77 7.55
N ASP A 413 -11.75 23.08 7.60
CA ASP A 413 -11.99 23.88 8.79
C ASP A 413 -13.01 24.97 8.40
N SER A 414 -14.15 24.96 9.09
CA SER A 414 -15.29 25.91 9.00
C SER A 414 -16.20 25.82 7.76
N ILE A 415 -17.02 24.77 7.68
CA ILE A 415 -18.44 25.01 7.40
C ILE A 415 -19.12 24.94 8.75
N GLY A 416 -19.40 26.11 9.31
CA GLY A 416 -20.07 26.25 10.60
C GLY A 416 -21.39 25.50 10.57
N VAL A 417 -21.59 24.67 11.58
CA VAL A 417 -22.92 24.33 12.06
C VAL A 417 -23.52 25.65 12.56
N SER A 418 -24.47 26.17 11.82
CA SER A 418 -25.44 27.18 12.27
C SER A 418 -26.82 26.57 12.16
#